data_AF-A0A7V0JUU3-F1
#
_entry.id   AF-A0A7V0JUU3-F1
#
_cell.length_a   1.000
_cell.length_b   1.000
_cell.length_c   1.000
_cell.angle_alpha   90.00
_cell.angle_beta   90.00
_cell.angle_gamma   90.00
#
_symmetry.space_group_name_H-M   'P 1'
#
loop_
_entity.id
_entity.type
_entity.pdbx_description
1 polymer ?
#
loop_
_entity_poly.entity_id
_entity_poly.type
_entity_poly.pdbx_seq_one_letter_code
_entity_poly.pdbx_strand_id
1 'polypeptide(L)' 'MRSFLLALFILDSIALIGLVLWHMSEHAELGGAFGAGMSATVFGRDVSKDPRKIAIGVLGALFLILGLVLLIV' A
#
# COMPACT_ATOMS: atom_id res chain seq x y z
N MET A 1 1.26 -20.89 -19.41
CA MET A 1 0.27 -19.93 -18.86
C MET A 1 0.51 -19.66 -17.38
N ARG A 2 0.48 -20.69 -16.51
CA ARG A 2 0.69 -20.53 -15.06
C ARG A 2 1.96 -19.75 -14.69
N SER A 3 3.12 -20.11 -15.24
CA SER A 3 4.40 -19.44 -14.90
C SER A 3 4.42 -17.95 -15.22
N PHE A 4 3.71 -17.53 -16.28
CA PHE A 4 3.58 -16.12 -16.65
C PHE A 4 2.73 -15.35 -15.63
N LEU A 5 1.57 -15.92 -15.25
CA LEU A 5 0.70 -15.34 -14.20
C LEU A 5 1.43 -15.25 -12.86
N LEU A 6 2.24 -16.26 -12.53
CA LEU A 6 3.03 -16.30 -11.30
C LEU A 6 4.11 -15.19 -11.31
N ALA A 7 4.80 -15.00 -12.43
CA ALA A 7 5.75 -13.90 -12.58
C ALA A 7 5.07 -12.53 -12.44
N LEU A 8 3.89 -12.35 -13.05
CA LEU A 8 3.11 -11.12 -12.94
C LEU A 8 2.64 -10.86 -11.51
N PHE A 9 2.17 -11.89 -10.81
CA PHE A 9 1.72 -11.79 -9.41
C PHE A 9 2.87 -11.43 -8.46
N ILE A 10 4.06 -11.99 -8.68
CA ILE A 10 5.26 -11.64 -7.90
C ILE A 10 5.65 -10.18 -8.16
N LEU A 11 5.62 -9.73 -9.42
CA LEU A 11 5.93 -8.34 -9.75
C LEU A 11 4.96 -7.37 -9.05
N ASP A 12 3.67 -7.66 -9.11
CA ASP A 12 2.62 -6.89 -8.44
C ASP A 12 2.82 -6.86 -6.91
N SER A 13 3.17 -8.01 -6.32
CA SER A 13 3.48 -8.12 -4.89
C SER A 13 4.64 -7.21 -4.48
N ILE A 14 5.75 -7.23 -5.24
CA ILE A 14 6.92 -6.39 -4.96
C ILE A 14 6.55 -4.91 -5.08
N ALA A 15 5.83 -4.54 -6.13
CA ALA A 15 5.38 -3.16 -6.34
C ALA A 15 4.46 -2.69 -5.20
N LEU A 16 3.52 -3.53 -4.77
CA LEU A 16 2.60 -3.23 -3.67
C LEU A 16 3.35 -3.08 -2.35
N ILE A 17 4.27 -3.99 -2.02
CA ILE A 17 5.09 -3.88 -0.80
C ILE A 17 5.91 -2.58 -0.81
N GLY A 18 6.61 -2.29 -1.91
CA GLY A 18 7.41 -1.07 -2.03
C GLY A 18 6.58 0.20 -1.87
N LEU A 19 5.42 0.26 -2.52
CA LEU A 19 4.51 1.40 -2.47
C LEU A 19 3.91 1.60 -1.06
N VAL A 20 3.53 0.51 -0.38
CA VAL A 20 3.00 0.57 0.99
C VAL A 20 4.07 1.02 1.98
N LEU A 21 5.30 0.49 1.88
CA LEU A 21 6.39 0.89 2.76
C LEU A 21 6.75 2.36 2.59
N TRP A 22 6.80 2.85 1.34
CA TRP A 22 6.98 4.28 1.06
C TRP A 22 5.85 5.10 1.67
N HIS A 23 4.60 4.72 1.42
CA HIS A 23 3.46 5.48 1.95
C HIS A 23 3.44 5.52 3.48
N MET A 24 3.86 4.43 4.14
CA MET A 24 3.99 4.39 5.60
C MET A 24 5.16 5.23 6.13
N SER A 25 6.30 5.31 5.44
CA SER A 25 7.46 6.07 5.93
C SER A 25 7.19 7.57 6.04
N GLU A 26 6.36 8.10 5.15
CA GLU A 26 5.96 9.53 5.17
C GLU A 26 4.98 9.87 6.29
N HIS A 27 4.30 8.87 6.85
CA HIS A 27 3.34 9.04 7.94
C HIS A 27 3.85 8.46 9.27
N ALA A 28 5.05 7.90 9.30
CA ALA A 28 5.65 7.28 10.48
C ALA A 28 5.88 8.31 11.62
N GLU A 29 6.18 9.56 11.28
CA GLU A 29 6.44 10.62 12.26
C GLU A 29 5.20 11.00 13.08
N LEU A 30 3.99 10.74 12.57
CA LEU A 30 2.74 11.01 13.28
C LEU A 30 2.66 10.19 14.59
N GLY A 31 3.10 8.92 14.58
CA GLY A 31 3.08 8.07 15.77
C GLY A 31 4.10 8.51 16.83
N GLY A 32 5.28 8.98 16.42
CA GLY A 32 6.31 9.48 17.33
C GLY A 32 5.95 10.81 17.97
N ALA A 33 5.31 11.71 17.22
CA ALA A 33 4.86 13.01 17.71
C ALA A 33 3.83 12.88 18.85
N PHE A 34 2.96 11.88 18.81
CA PHE A 34 2.00 11.58 19.88
C PHE A 34 2.69 11.16 21.19
N GLY A 35 3.69 10.27 21.12
CA GLY A 35 4.42 9.79 22.31
C GLY A 35 5.34 10.84 22.94
N ALA A 36 5.81 11.81 22.15
CA ALA A 36 6.75 12.85 22.58
C ALA A 36 6.09 14.10 23.20
N GLY A 37 4.76 14.18 23.23
CA GLY A 37 4.04 15.35 23.77
C GLY A 37 4.25 16.64 22.97
N MET A 38 4.63 16.54 21.70
CA MET A 38 4.85 17.71 20.84
C MET A 38 3.52 18.33 20.37
N SER A 39 3.52 19.65 20.17
CA SER A 39 2.39 20.44 19.63
C SER A 39 2.02 20.09 18.17
N ALA A 40 2.79 19.22 17.52
CA ALA A 40 2.57 18.71 16.16
C ALA A 40 1.64 17.48 16.09
N THR A 41 0.84 17.22 17.13
CA THR A 41 -0.20 16.18 17.07
C THR A 41 -1.31 16.61 16.11
N VAL A 42 -1.30 16.07 14.90
CA VAL A 42 -2.30 16.39 13.88
C VAL A 42 -3.58 15.59 14.16
N PHE A 43 -4.52 16.20 14.88
CA PHE A 43 -5.90 15.76 14.93
C PHE A 43 -6.69 16.44 13.81
N GLY A 44 -6.71 15.82 12.65
CA GLY A 44 -7.44 16.29 11.49
C GLY A 44 -7.40 15.25 10.39
N ARG A 45 -8.53 15.04 9.70
CA ARG A 45 -8.53 14.29 8.45
C ARG A 45 -8.21 15.26 7.33
N ASP A 46 -7.00 15.23 6.80
CA ASP A 46 -6.77 15.77 5.48
C ASP A 46 -7.58 14.93 4.48
N VAL A 47 -8.65 15.53 3.94
CA VAL A 47 -9.52 14.94 2.90
C VAL A 47 -8.89 15.11 1.51
N SER A 48 -7.57 15.26 1.44
CA SER A 48 -6.87 15.32 0.17
C SER A 48 -6.83 13.92 -0.43
N LYS A 49 -7.19 13.81 -1.71
CA LYS A 49 -7.05 12.56 -2.47
C LYS A 49 -5.56 12.28 -2.68
N ASP A 50 -4.98 11.49 -1.80
CA ASP A 50 -3.58 11.06 -1.96
C ASP A 50 -3.48 10.06 -3.13
N PRO A 51 -2.76 10.39 -4.21
CA PRO A 51 -2.60 9.51 -5.36
C PRO A 51 -1.93 8.18 -4.99
N ARG A 52 -1.08 8.14 -3.96
CA ARG A 52 -0.43 6.90 -3.49
C ARG A 52 -1.41 5.95 -2.83
N LYS A 53 -2.37 6.47 -2.05
CA LYS A 53 -3.45 5.66 -1.46
C LYS A 53 -4.31 5.01 -2.53
N ILE A 54 -4.62 5.75 -3.59
CA ILE A 54 -5.38 5.22 -4.74
C ILE A 54 -4.56 4.13 -5.45
N ALA A 55 -3.28 4.38 -5.72
CA ALA A 55 -2.41 3.39 -6.34
C ALA A 55 -2.28 2.10 -5.52
N ILE A 56 -2.13 2.19 -4.19
CA ILE A 56 -2.14 1.01 -3.28
C ILE A 56 -3.47 0.26 -3.40
N GLY A 57 -4.61 0.99 -3.43
CA GLY A 57 -5.93 0.37 -3.58
C GLY A 57 -6.08 -0.38 -4.90
N VAL A 58 -5.60 0.20 -6.01
CA VAL A 58 -5.65 -0.43 -7.34
C VAL A 58 -4.74 -1.66 -7.41
N LEU A 59 -3.47 -1.56 -6.99
CA LEU A 59 -2.57 -2.72 -6.94
C LEU A 59 -3.12 -3.79 -5.99
N GLY A 60 -3.71 -3.41 -4.86
CA GLY A 60 -4.30 -4.36 -3.91
C GLY A 60 -5.47 -5.14 -4.51
N ALA A 61 -6.31 -4.48 -5.31
CA ALA A 61 -7.37 -5.16 -6.06
C ALA A 61 -6.79 -6.11 -7.11
N LEU A 62 -5.74 -5.70 -7.83
CA LEU A 62 -5.06 -6.54 -8.82
C LEU A 62 -4.40 -7.76 -8.17
N PHE A 63 -3.69 -7.59 -7.05
CA PHE A 63 -3.12 -8.68 -6.26
C PHE A 63 -4.18 -9.74 -5.92
N LEU A 64 -5.34 -9.30 -5.44
CA LEU A 64 -6.42 -10.19 -5.03
C LEU A 64 -6.99 -10.95 -6.23
N ILE A 65 -7.26 -10.27 -7.34
CA ILE A 65 -7.76 -10.89 -8.58
C ILE A 65 -6.74 -11.88 -9.14
N LEU A 66 -5.46 -11.48 -9.26
CA LEU A 66 -4.39 -12.33 -9.78
C LEU A 66 -4.18 -13.58 -8.91
N GLY A 67 -4.22 -13.42 -7.58
CA GLY A 67 -4.12 -14.53 -6.64
C GLY A 67 -5.30 -15.51 -6.78
N LEU A 68 -6.51 -14.99 -6.95
CA LEU A 68 -7.71 -15.82 -7.13
C LEU A 68 -7.68 -16.57 -8.48
N VAL A 69 -7.21 -15.93 -9.54
CA VAL A 69 -7.02 -16.58 -10.85
C VAL A 69 -5.94 -17.67 -10.78
N LEU A 70 -4.81 -17.41 -10.11
CA LEU A 70 -3.73 -18.39 -9.90
C LEU A 70 -4.15 -19.61 -9.07
N LEU A 71 -5.12 -19.43 -8.16
CA LEU A 71 -5.69 -20.52 -7.37
C LEU A 71 -6.48 -21.49 -8.27
N ILE A 72 -7.15 -20.99 -9.31
CA ILE A 72 -8.07 -21.76 -10.16
C ILE A 72 -7.35 -22.39 -11.36
N VAL A 73 -6.45 -21.64 -11.99
CA VAL A 73 -5.65 -22.05 -13.17
C VAL A 73 -4.42 -22.78 -12.70
#